data_AF-A0A965ELG6-F1
#
_entry.id   AF-A0A965ELG6-F1
#
_cell.length_a   1.000
_cell.length_b   1.000
_cell.length_c   1.000
_cell.angle_alpha   90.00
_cell.angle_beta   90.00
_cell.angle_gamma   90.00
#
_symmetry.space_group_name_H-M   'P 1'
#
loop_
_entity.id
_entity.type
_entity.pdbx_description
1 polymer ?
#
loop_
_entity_poly.entity_id
_entity_poly.type
_entity_poly.pdbx_seq_one_letter_code
_entity_poly.pdbx_strand_id
1 'polypeptide(L)'
;MTDTPWRLIVDKNSYADFSVSVSPAVEKAVVNGDAPPTIFLNIFDRDSITIGVNEDPEQVLDLDYCRDNNIDFRRRVNGGGAIYTGTGSAFLVYFVPTSHPDVPETTAEAFPKILTALAETFQDLYGFPAEYRPLNDVQVEGRKLVPTSLKIENGVMTFRIVVNVKEMDTETAGAAMPMPPEKVQDKVLKDLQSRFTCLEREAGRELSADDLERMTRAAVEHAFGAPVLEPGKLTDAERKYAEEFRAEYDNDDWLFGKSERNRFRADTQPGDTVGYGREKAVGGMLWATLAVRDGKIFHAILNGDWHPRPIDSVGWLEQALVGVDAAEDAVRDVVTSFMGRDDVEFASVEIDNLMAAFGKALADQKPVG
;
A
#
# COMPACT_ATOMS: atom_id res chain seq x y z
N MET A 1 6.59 -21.60 28.65
CA MET A 1 6.04 -21.83 27.30
C MET A 1 4.53 -21.70 27.45
N THR A 2 3.96 -20.58 27.04
CA THR A 2 2.51 -20.48 26.95
C THR A 2 2.11 -21.26 25.72
N ASP A 3 1.64 -22.48 25.93
CA ASP A 3 1.15 -23.48 24.97
C ASP A 3 -0.14 -23.04 24.24
N THR A 4 -0.33 -21.73 24.05
CA THR A 4 -1.54 -21.19 23.44
C THR A 4 -1.51 -21.52 21.95
N PRO A 5 -2.48 -22.29 21.43
CA PRO A 5 -2.54 -22.60 20.01
C PRO A 5 -2.67 -21.30 19.21
N TRP A 6 -2.04 -21.29 18.04
CA TRP A 6 -2.18 -20.21 17.09
C TRP A 6 -3.41 -20.48 16.23
N ARG A 7 -4.12 -19.43 15.85
CA ARG A 7 -5.29 -19.53 15.00
C ARG A 7 -4.88 -19.40 13.53
N LEU A 8 -5.34 -20.31 12.69
CA LEU A 8 -5.29 -20.17 11.23
C LEU A 8 -6.67 -19.79 10.70
N ILE A 9 -6.76 -18.65 10.03
CA ILE A 9 -7.94 -18.24 9.26
C ILE A 9 -7.62 -18.39 7.77
N VAL A 10 -8.48 -19.10 7.05
CA VAL A 10 -8.49 -19.13 5.59
C VAL A 10 -9.79 -18.50 5.14
N ASP A 11 -9.71 -17.38 4.43
CA ASP A 11 -10.88 -16.62 4.01
C ASP A 11 -10.70 -16.02 2.62
N LYS A 12 -11.78 -15.44 2.09
CA LYS A 12 -11.81 -14.81 0.77
C LYS A 12 -12.34 -13.39 0.87
N ASN A 13 -11.51 -12.45 0.46
CA ASN A 13 -11.84 -11.03 0.35
C ASN A 13 -10.96 -10.45 -0.76
N SER A 14 -11.44 -9.41 -1.45
CA SER A 14 -10.59 -8.68 -2.40
C SER A 14 -9.40 -8.07 -1.66
N TYR A 15 -8.28 -7.89 -2.36
CA TYR A 15 -7.09 -7.26 -1.78
C TYR A 15 -7.41 -5.88 -1.22
N ALA A 16 -8.25 -5.10 -1.91
CA ALA A 16 -8.65 -3.79 -1.46
C ALA A 16 -9.43 -3.84 -0.13
N ASP A 17 -10.49 -4.65 -0.03
CA ASP A 17 -11.29 -4.76 1.20
C ASP A 17 -10.46 -5.31 2.38
N PHE A 18 -9.69 -6.37 2.12
CA PHE A 18 -8.83 -6.97 3.13
C PHE A 18 -7.81 -5.98 3.70
N SER A 19 -7.19 -5.18 2.81
CA SER A 19 -6.13 -4.24 3.20
C SER A 19 -6.63 -3.10 4.08
N VAL A 20 -7.85 -2.60 3.85
CA VAL A 20 -8.36 -1.44 4.60
C VAL A 20 -9.23 -1.82 5.79
N SER A 21 -9.77 -3.05 5.86
CA SER A 21 -10.71 -3.43 6.91
C SER A 21 -10.30 -4.66 7.71
N VAL A 22 -10.21 -5.83 7.08
CA VAL A 22 -10.01 -7.10 7.78
C VAL A 22 -8.62 -7.21 8.37
N SER A 23 -7.56 -6.89 7.62
CA SER A 23 -6.18 -6.94 8.11
C SER A 23 -5.95 -6.04 9.33
N PRO A 24 -6.30 -4.74 9.33
CA PRO A 24 -6.12 -3.89 10.50
C PRO A 24 -7.04 -4.29 11.67
N ALA A 25 -8.21 -4.88 11.41
CA ALA A 25 -9.08 -5.40 12.47
C ALA A 25 -8.46 -6.57 13.24
N VAL A 26 -7.89 -7.55 12.52
CA VAL A 26 -7.18 -8.69 13.13
C VAL A 26 -5.95 -8.19 13.88
N GLU A 27 -5.19 -7.27 13.29
CA GLU A 27 -4.03 -6.64 13.95
C GLU A 27 -4.43 -5.97 15.27
N LYS A 28 -5.47 -5.13 15.26
CA LYS A 28 -6.00 -4.44 16.44
C LYS A 28 -6.44 -5.43 17.53
N ALA A 29 -7.12 -6.51 17.15
CA ALA A 29 -7.58 -7.51 18.10
C ALA A 29 -6.41 -8.28 18.75
N VAL A 30 -5.38 -8.65 17.99
CA VAL A 30 -4.18 -9.32 18.54
C VAL A 30 -3.40 -8.37 19.44
N VAL A 31 -3.23 -7.10 19.04
CA VAL A 31 -2.57 -6.06 19.87
C VAL A 31 -3.29 -5.86 21.21
N ASN A 32 -4.62 -5.86 21.20
CA ASN A 32 -5.44 -5.68 22.41
C ASN A 32 -5.55 -6.94 23.28
N GLY A 33 -5.11 -8.10 22.78
CA GLY A 33 -5.32 -9.40 23.44
C GLY A 33 -6.75 -9.94 23.32
N ASP A 34 -7.56 -9.37 22.41
CA ASP A 34 -8.93 -9.83 22.10
C ASP A 34 -8.92 -11.10 21.22
N ALA A 35 -7.77 -11.42 20.61
CA ALA A 35 -7.57 -12.58 19.74
C ALA A 35 -6.22 -13.26 20.01
N PRO A 36 -6.11 -14.58 19.81
CA PRO A 36 -4.84 -15.30 19.90
C PRO A 36 -3.90 -14.92 18.75
N PRO A 37 -2.61 -15.30 18.80
CA PRO A 37 -1.72 -15.21 17.65
C PRO A 37 -2.39 -15.81 16.41
N THR A 38 -2.41 -15.07 15.30
CA THR A 38 -3.22 -15.42 14.14
C THR A 38 -2.40 -15.42 12.88
N ILE A 39 -2.47 -16.52 12.15
CA ILE A 39 -2.03 -16.63 10.76
C ILE A 39 -3.27 -16.49 9.89
N PHE A 40 -3.21 -15.63 8.89
CA PHE A 40 -4.33 -15.36 7.99
C PHE A 40 -3.89 -15.61 6.55
N LEU A 41 -4.56 -16.56 5.88
CA LEU A 41 -4.49 -16.75 4.43
C LEU A 41 -5.76 -16.15 3.80
N ASN A 42 -5.62 -15.00 3.16
CA ASN A 42 -6.70 -14.35 2.42
C ASN A 42 -6.52 -14.58 0.93
N ILE A 43 -7.41 -15.35 0.31
CA ILE A 43 -7.40 -15.58 -1.15
C ILE A 43 -8.27 -14.52 -1.81
N PHE A 44 -7.71 -13.80 -2.79
CA PHE A 44 -8.42 -12.72 -3.47
C PHE A 44 -9.52 -13.30 -4.36
N ASP A 45 -10.76 -12.87 -4.11
CA ASP A 45 -11.95 -13.31 -4.85
C ASP A 45 -12.36 -12.37 -5.99
N ARG A 46 -11.68 -11.22 -6.10
CA ARG A 46 -11.89 -10.21 -7.13
C ARG A 46 -10.60 -9.47 -7.42
N ASP A 47 -10.49 -9.00 -8.67
CA ASP A 47 -9.47 -8.05 -9.08
C ASP A 47 -9.68 -6.76 -8.29
N SER A 48 -8.59 -6.21 -7.77
CA SER A 48 -8.72 -5.03 -6.93
C SER A 48 -7.44 -4.22 -6.81
N ILE A 49 -7.63 -2.94 -6.51
CA ILE A 49 -6.61 -1.92 -6.47
C ILE A 49 -6.65 -1.22 -5.11
N THR A 50 -5.48 -0.95 -4.54
CA THR A 50 -5.36 0.09 -3.52
C THR A 50 -4.54 1.25 -4.05
N ILE A 51 -5.02 2.47 -3.82
CA ILE A 51 -4.24 3.70 -4.07
C ILE A 51 -3.61 4.19 -2.77
N GLY A 52 -2.47 4.85 -2.87
CA GLY A 52 -1.78 5.45 -1.73
C GLY A 52 -2.58 6.58 -1.09
N VAL A 53 -2.31 6.81 0.21
CA VAL A 53 -3.01 7.83 1.01
C VAL A 53 -2.92 9.24 0.43
N ASN A 54 -1.86 9.55 -0.33
CA ASN A 54 -1.66 10.85 -0.97
C ASN A 54 -1.99 10.86 -2.47
N GLU A 55 -2.35 9.74 -3.09
CA GLU A 55 -2.73 9.74 -4.51
C GLU A 55 -4.14 10.31 -4.71
N ASP A 56 -4.44 10.80 -5.90
CA ASP A 56 -5.80 11.18 -6.27
C ASP A 56 -6.38 10.06 -7.15
N PRO A 57 -7.49 9.37 -6.77
CA PRO A 57 -8.09 8.31 -7.57
C PRO A 57 -8.40 8.77 -9.00
N GLU A 58 -8.79 10.03 -9.20
CA GLU A 58 -9.14 10.58 -10.50
C GLU A 58 -7.91 10.84 -11.39
N GLN A 59 -6.70 10.82 -10.81
CA GLN A 59 -5.45 10.98 -11.54
C GLN A 59 -4.70 9.67 -11.77
N VAL A 60 -4.98 8.64 -10.98
CA VAL A 60 -4.23 7.37 -11.03
C VAL A 60 -5.05 6.19 -11.52
N LEU A 61 -6.38 6.30 -11.56
CA LEU A 61 -7.28 5.24 -12.02
C LEU A 61 -8.17 5.71 -13.18
N ASP A 62 -8.54 4.77 -14.04
CA ASP A 62 -9.75 4.87 -14.84
C ASP A 62 -10.92 4.28 -14.03
N LEU A 63 -11.65 5.16 -13.33
CA LEU A 63 -12.71 4.75 -12.41
C LEU A 63 -13.90 4.10 -13.12
N ASP A 64 -14.18 4.50 -14.36
CA ASP A 64 -15.29 3.93 -15.12
C ASP A 64 -14.92 2.54 -15.63
N TYR A 65 -13.70 2.37 -16.15
CA TYR A 65 -13.18 1.05 -16.49
C TYR A 65 -13.18 0.11 -15.28
N CYS A 66 -12.75 0.58 -14.10
CA CYS A 66 -12.76 -0.24 -12.89
C CYS A 66 -14.17 -0.70 -12.52
N ARG A 67 -15.17 0.19 -12.58
CA ARG A 67 -16.58 -0.16 -12.30
C ARG A 67 -17.14 -1.14 -13.32
N ASP A 68 -16.91 -0.88 -14.60
CA ASP A 68 -17.44 -1.70 -15.71
C ASP A 68 -16.84 -3.11 -15.73
N ASN A 69 -15.60 -3.27 -15.25
CA ASN A 69 -14.90 -4.56 -15.17
C ASN A 69 -14.92 -5.19 -13.77
N ASN A 70 -15.73 -4.65 -12.83
CA ASN A 70 -15.86 -5.19 -11.48
C ASN A 70 -14.51 -5.31 -10.75
N ILE A 71 -13.69 -4.26 -10.83
CA ILE A 71 -12.42 -4.13 -10.12
C ILE A 71 -12.67 -3.27 -8.88
N ASP A 72 -12.48 -3.84 -7.69
CA ASP A 72 -12.64 -3.06 -6.45
C ASP A 72 -11.49 -2.07 -6.32
N PHE A 73 -11.74 -0.84 -5.88
CA PHE A 73 -10.67 0.13 -5.60
C PHE A 73 -10.90 0.85 -4.29
N ARG A 74 -9.83 1.03 -3.51
CA ARG A 74 -9.89 1.73 -2.22
C ARG A 74 -8.63 2.55 -1.98
N ARG A 75 -8.74 3.62 -1.18
CA ARG A 75 -7.57 4.35 -0.65
C ARG A 75 -7.08 3.66 0.61
N ARG A 76 -5.80 3.30 0.66
CA ARG A 76 -5.16 2.78 1.88
C ARG A 76 -4.57 3.91 2.72
N VAL A 77 -4.35 3.65 4.00
CA VAL A 77 -3.76 4.61 4.94
C VAL A 77 -2.26 4.85 4.74
N ASN A 78 -1.58 3.96 4.03
CA ASN A 78 -0.13 4.03 3.78
C ASN A 78 0.20 4.81 2.51
N GLY A 79 1.40 5.39 2.48
CA GLY A 79 1.99 6.00 1.27
C GLY A 79 2.30 5.00 0.15
N GLY A 80 3.06 5.44 -0.83
CA GLY A 80 3.38 4.67 -2.04
C GLY A 80 2.31 4.79 -3.14
N GLY A 81 2.53 4.15 -4.29
CA GLY A 81 1.64 4.24 -5.45
C GLY A 81 0.52 3.20 -5.50
N ALA A 82 -0.29 3.26 -6.55
CA ALA A 82 -1.37 2.30 -6.78
C ALA A 82 -0.83 0.86 -6.98
N ILE A 83 -1.51 -0.11 -6.38
CA ILE A 83 -1.17 -1.54 -6.47
C ILE A 83 -2.40 -2.29 -6.94
N TYR A 84 -2.28 -2.96 -8.10
CA TYR A 84 -3.25 -3.91 -8.61
C TYR A 84 -2.90 -5.32 -8.16
N THR A 85 -3.91 -6.10 -7.82
CA THR A 85 -3.78 -7.54 -7.60
C THR A 85 -4.94 -8.26 -8.28
N GLY A 86 -4.61 -9.37 -8.93
CA GLY A 86 -5.59 -10.21 -9.62
C GLY A 86 -6.21 -11.26 -8.69
N THR A 87 -7.42 -11.67 -9.07
CA THR A 87 -8.19 -12.76 -8.48
C THR A 87 -7.38 -14.05 -8.43
N GLY A 88 -7.49 -14.79 -7.32
CA GLY A 88 -6.81 -16.07 -7.12
C GLY A 88 -5.38 -15.97 -6.58
N SER A 89 -4.76 -14.78 -6.57
CA SER A 89 -3.59 -14.51 -5.72
C SER A 89 -4.01 -14.41 -4.24
N ALA A 90 -3.04 -14.32 -3.33
CA ALA A 90 -3.34 -14.35 -1.91
C ALA A 90 -2.45 -13.43 -1.07
N PHE A 91 -2.96 -13.10 0.11
CA PHE A 91 -2.18 -12.61 1.22
C PHE A 91 -1.97 -13.72 2.25
N LEU A 92 -0.72 -13.91 2.66
CA LEU A 92 -0.37 -14.64 3.87
C LEU A 92 0.13 -13.63 4.92
N VAL A 93 -0.55 -13.53 6.05
CA VAL A 93 -0.26 -12.54 7.08
C VAL A 93 -0.05 -13.20 8.44
N TYR A 94 1.03 -12.83 9.12
CA TYR A 94 1.35 -13.29 10.46
C TYR A 94 1.05 -12.14 11.43
N PHE A 95 0.08 -12.30 12.32
CA PHE A 95 -0.23 -11.38 13.42
C PHE A 95 0.16 -12.06 14.74
N VAL A 96 1.43 -11.91 15.13
CA VAL A 96 2.01 -12.71 16.21
C VAL A 96 2.65 -11.81 17.27
N PRO A 97 2.29 -11.93 18.56
CA PRO A 97 2.95 -11.19 19.63
C PRO A 97 4.45 -11.48 19.67
N THR A 98 5.27 -10.44 19.81
CA THR A 98 6.73 -10.58 19.93
C THR A 98 7.16 -11.22 21.25
N SER A 99 6.25 -11.30 22.22
CA SER A 99 6.46 -12.04 23.47
C SER A 99 6.47 -13.56 23.30
N HIS A 100 6.00 -14.08 22.16
CA HIS A 100 6.05 -15.51 21.89
C HIS A 100 7.49 -15.95 21.62
N PRO A 101 7.95 -17.06 22.21
CA PRO A 101 9.26 -17.62 21.89
C PRO A 101 9.43 -17.78 20.37
N ASP A 102 10.62 -17.50 19.87
CA ASP A 102 11.00 -17.59 18.46
C ASP A 102 10.39 -16.56 17.52
N VAL A 103 9.57 -15.61 18.00
CA VAL A 103 9.12 -14.49 17.17
C VAL A 103 10.18 -13.39 17.13
N PRO A 104 10.63 -12.95 15.94
CA PRO A 104 11.59 -11.86 15.79
C PRO A 104 11.09 -10.54 16.37
N GLU A 105 11.98 -9.79 17.03
CA GLU A 105 11.68 -8.46 17.57
C GLU A 105 12.15 -7.34 16.65
N THR A 106 13.03 -7.65 15.69
CA THR A 106 13.61 -6.66 14.77
C THR A 106 13.40 -7.04 13.31
N THR A 107 13.38 -6.02 12.46
CA THR A 107 13.32 -6.18 10.99
C THR A 107 14.48 -7.01 10.44
N ALA A 108 15.68 -6.85 11.00
CA ALA A 108 16.88 -7.55 10.58
C ALA A 108 16.82 -9.07 10.87
N GLU A 109 16.04 -9.47 11.87
CA GLU A 109 15.80 -10.88 12.21
C GLU A 109 14.59 -11.44 11.45
N ALA A 110 13.51 -10.65 11.34
CA ALA A 110 12.26 -11.16 10.81
C ALA A 110 12.31 -11.51 9.33
N PHE A 111 12.88 -10.63 8.50
CA PHE A 111 12.95 -10.88 7.06
C PHE A 111 13.74 -12.14 6.71
N PRO A 112 15.00 -12.31 7.16
CA PRO A 112 15.75 -13.54 6.86
C PRO A 112 15.05 -14.79 7.38
N LYS A 113 14.52 -14.76 8.60
CA LYS A 113 13.86 -15.93 9.20
C LYS A 113 12.62 -16.36 8.42
N ILE A 114 11.68 -15.44 8.22
CA ILE A 114 10.37 -15.77 7.64
C ILE A 114 10.50 -16.07 6.13
N LEU A 115 11.33 -15.31 5.41
CA LEU A 115 11.45 -15.48 3.96
C LEU A 115 12.33 -16.68 3.59
N THR A 116 13.31 -17.06 4.41
CA THR A 116 14.04 -18.32 4.21
C THR A 116 13.11 -19.51 4.43
N ALA A 117 12.34 -19.51 5.52
CA ALA A 117 11.34 -20.55 5.79
C ALA A 117 10.31 -20.69 4.66
N LEU A 118 9.85 -19.57 4.10
CA LEU A 118 8.94 -19.57 2.96
C LEU A 118 9.60 -20.13 1.69
N ALA A 119 10.86 -19.77 1.42
CA ALA A 119 11.61 -20.30 0.28
C ALA A 119 11.81 -21.82 0.38
N GLU A 120 12.20 -22.31 1.57
CA GLU A 120 12.31 -23.76 1.86
C GLU A 120 10.96 -24.46 1.67
N THR A 121 9.87 -23.85 2.12
CA THR A 121 8.51 -24.38 1.91
C THR A 121 8.17 -24.53 0.43
N PHE A 122 8.51 -23.53 -0.39
CA PHE A 122 8.31 -23.62 -1.84
C PHE A 122 9.13 -24.73 -2.48
N GLN A 123 10.40 -24.86 -2.08
CA GLN A 123 11.28 -25.90 -2.57
C GLN A 123 10.76 -27.30 -2.21
N ASP A 124 10.33 -27.51 -0.97
CA ASP A 124 9.86 -28.82 -0.50
C ASP A 124 8.51 -29.22 -1.09
N LEU A 125 7.58 -28.27 -1.25
CA LEU A 125 6.24 -28.57 -1.75
C LEU A 125 6.15 -28.61 -3.28
N TYR A 126 6.97 -27.82 -3.98
CA TYR A 126 6.83 -27.58 -5.42
C TYR A 126 8.09 -27.88 -6.23
N GLY A 127 9.25 -28.01 -5.59
CA GLY A 127 10.48 -28.50 -6.24
C GLY A 127 11.27 -27.47 -7.06
N PHE A 128 10.92 -26.19 -7.01
CA PHE A 128 11.66 -25.12 -7.71
C PHE A 128 12.63 -24.37 -6.76
N PRO A 129 13.72 -23.77 -7.27
CA PRO A 129 14.77 -23.19 -6.44
C PRO A 129 14.41 -21.77 -5.97
N ALA A 130 13.51 -21.69 -4.99
CA ALA A 130 13.20 -20.43 -4.32
C ALA A 130 14.32 -20.03 -3.36
N GLU A 131 14.63 -18.75 -3.27
CA GLU A 131 15.60 -18.22 -2.31
C GLU A 131 15.18 -16.87 -1.74
N TYR A 132 15.53 -16.63 -0.47
CA TYR A 132 15.40 -15.31 0.13
C TYR A 132 16.37 -14.33 -0.54
N ARG A 133 15.83 -13.19 -0.97
CA ARG A 133 16.59 -12.06 -1.49
C ARG A 133 16.44 -10.86 -0.55
N PRO A 134 17.52 -10.43 0.12
CA PRO A 134 17.48 -9.24 0.95
C PRO A 134 17.05 -7.99 0.16
N LEU A 135 16.27 -7.09 0.76
CA LEU A 135 15.82 -7.11 2.17
C LEU A 135 14.53 -7.91 2.39
N ASN A 136 13.61 -7.93 1.44
CA ASN A 136 12.20 -8.27 1.72
C ASN A 136 11.51 -9.07 0.60
N ASP A 137 12.25 -9.80 -0.23
CA ASP A 137 11.69 -10.60 -1.32
C ASP A 137 12.07 -12.09 -1.21
N VAL A 138 11.25 -12.96 -1.80
CA VAL A 138 11.67 -14.31 -2.25
C VAL A 138 11.72 -14.29 -3.77
N GLN A 139 12.73 -14.92 -4.36
CA GLN A 139 12.92 -14.97 -5.80
C GLN A 139 13.14 -16.40 -6.32
N VAL A 140 12.94 -16.57 -7.62
CA VAL A 140 13.32 -17.76 -8.38
C VAL A 140 14.16 -17.29 -9.56
N GLU A 141 15.42 -17.71 -9.60
CA GLU A 141 16.37 -17.33 -10.68
C GLU A 141 16.44 -15.81 -10.92
N GLY A 142 16.43 -15.01 -9.86
CA GLY A 142 16.47 -13.55 -9.93
C GLY A 142 15.12 -12.84 -10.19
N ARG A 143 14.05 -13.59 -10.49
CA ARG A 143 12.68 -13.07 -10.63
C ARG A 143 11.96 -13.07 -9.28
N LYS A 144 11.41 -11.93 -8.88
CA LYS A 144 10.66 -11.78 -7.62
C LYS A 144 9.37 -12.59 -7.65
N LEU A 145 9.13 -13.37 -6.60
CA LEU A 145 7.92 -14.20 -6.44
C LEU A 145 6.95 -13.59 -5.42
N VAL A 146 7.44 -13.08 -4.28
CA VAL A 146 6.60 -12.49 -3.23
C VAL A 146 7.15 -11.13 -2.80
N PRO A 147 6.37 -10.04 -2.91
CA PRO A 147 6.66 -8.80 -2.21
C PRO A 147 6.11 -8.87 -0.78
N THR A 148 6.87 -8.31 0.18
CA THR A 148 6.51 -8.37 1.60
C THR A 148 6.64 -7.03 2.31
N SER A 149 5.90 -6.91 3.42
CA SER A 149 6.01 -5.79 4.35
C SER A 149 5.99 -6.30 5.78
N LEU A 150 6.63 -5.55 6.67
CA LEU A 150 6.75 -5.87 8.08
C LEU A 150 6.43 -4.64 8.91
N LYS A 151 5.60 -4.83 9.93
CA LYS A 151 5.40 -3.87 11.02
C LYS A 151 5.64 -4.59 12.35
N ILE A 152 6.49 -4.05 13.20
CA ILE A 152 6.64 -4.51 14.59
C ILE A 152 6.31 -3.32 15.47
N GLU A 153 5.13 -3.35 16.09
CA GLU A 153 4.60 -2.23 16.85
C GLU A 153 3.66 -2.75 17.94
N ASN A 154 3.58 -2.07 19.08
CA ASN A 154 2.70 -2.44 20.19
C ASN A 154 2.83 -3.90 20.64
N GLY A 155 4.05 -4.46 20.57
CA GLY A 155 4.34 -5.84 20.98
C GLY A 155 3.83 -6.92 20.01
N VAL A 156 3.42 -6.55 18.79
CA VAL A 156 2.96 -7.48 17.76
C VAL A 156 3.78 -7.32 16.49
N MET A 157 4.23 -8.45 15.94
CA MET A 157 4.77 -8.55 14.60
C MET A 157 3.62 -8.81 13.63
N THR A 158 3.44 -7.88 12.70
CA THR A 158 2.55 -8.02 11.54
C THR A 158 3.38 -8.16 10.26
N PHE A 159 3.55 -9.39 9.79
CA PHE A 159 4.31 -9.70 8.58
C PHE A 159 3.36 -10.05 7.44
N ARG A 160 3.32 -9.26 6.37
CA ARG A 160 2.40 -9.45 5.23
C ARG A 160 3.18 -9.91 4.01
N ILE A 161 2.72 -10.99 3.40
CA ILE A 161 3.34 -11.64 2.24
C ILE A 161 2.29 -11.69 1.12
N VAL A 162 2.49 -10.94 0.04
CA VAL A 162 1.67 -11.13 -1.16
C VAL A 162 2.21 -12.36 -1.88
N VAL A 163 1.39 -13.41 -1.94
CA VAL A 163 1.71 -14.61 -2.71
C VAL A 163 1.13 -14.40 -4.11
N ASN A 164 2.00 -14.12 -5.08
CA ASN A 164 1.63 -14.06 -6.49
C ASN A 164 1.37 -15.49 -6.97
N VAL A 165 0.13 -15.98 -6.79
CA VAL A 165 -0.22 -17.34 -7.20
C VAL A 165 -0.27 -17.43 -8.71
N LYS A 166 -0.89 -16.43 -9.35
CA LYS A 166 -1.13 -16.36 -10.80
C LYS A 166 -0.31 -15.26 -11.45
N GLU A 167 -0.14 -15.35 -12.77
CA GLU A 167 0.42 -14.25 -13.55
C GLU A 167 -0.52 -13.04 -13.49
N MET A 168 0.05 -11.85 -13.28
CA MET A 168 -0.72 -10.62 -13.23
C MET A 168 -1.25 -10.30 -14.62
N ASP A 169 -2.56 -10.04 -14.72
CA ASP A 169 -3.16 -9.50 -15.94
C ASP A 169 -2.72 -8.05 -16.12
N THR A 170 -1.68 -7.87 -16.93
CA THR A 170 -1.06 -6.56 -17.15
C THR A 170 -1.86 -5.68 -18.10
N GLU A 171 -2.74 -6.25 -18.93
CA GLU A 171 -3.65 -5.50 -19.80
C GLU A 171 -4.74 -4.86 -18.95
N THR A 172 -5.42 -5.66 -18.12
CA THR A 172 -6.42 -5.18 -17.17
C THR A 172 -5.83 -4.15 -16.19
N ALA A 173 -4.65 -4.43 -15.64
CA ALA A 173 -3.96 -3.47 -14.76
C ALA A 173 -3.61 -2.16 -15.47
N GLY A 174 -3.15 -2.22 -16.73
CA GLY A 174 -2.77 -1.05 -17.52
C GLY A 174 -3.97 -0.19 -17.94
N ALA A 175 -5.12 -0.81 -18.20
CA ALA A 175 -6.37 -0.12 -18.49
C ALA A 175 -6.97 0.52 -17.22
N ALA A 176 -6.92 -0.18 -16.09
CA ALA A 176 -7.45 0.32 -14.82
C ALA A 176 -6.58 1.42 -14.18
N MET A 177 -5.26 1.37 -14.38
CA MET A 177 -4.29 2.34 -13.83
C MET A 177 -3.51 3.02 -14.96
N PRO A 178 -4.15 3.93 -15.73
CA PRO A 178 -3.51 4.57 -16.86
C PRO A 178 -2.28 5.35 -16.41
N MET A 179 -1.13 5.01 -16.98
CA MET A 179 0.13 5.67 -16.63
C MET A 179 0.19 7.09 -17.22
N PRO A 180 0.81 8.05 -16.51
CA PRO A 180 1.10 9.36 -17.08
C PRO A 180 1.91 9.24 -18.39
N PRO A 181 1.77 10.17 -19.34
CA PRO A 181 2.47 10.12 -20.63
C PRO A 181 4.00 9.98 -20.53
N GLU A 182 4.57 10.40 -19.41
CA GLU A 182 6.00 10.33 -19.09
C GLU A 182 6.50 8.89 -18.84
N LYS A 183 5.61 7.93 -18.54
CA LYS A 183 5.93 6.50 -18.35
C LYS A 183 5.48 5.71 -19.58
N VAL A 184 6.44 5.27 -20.42
CA VAL A 184 6.16 4.46 -21.61
C VAL A 184 5.62 3.07 -21.21
N GLN A 185 4.34 2.81 -21.48
CA GLN A 185 3.62 1.56 -21.10
C GLN A 185 4.34 0.29 -21.57
N ASP A 186 4.70 0.19 -22.86
CA ASP A 186 5.31 -1.01 -23.43
C ASP A 186 6.65 -1.41 -22.79
N LYS A 187 7.42 -0.43 -22.32
CA LYS A 187 8.71 -0.69 -21.68
C LYS A 187 8.51 -1.23 -20.27
N VAL A 188 7.49 -0.75 -19.55
CA VAL A 188 7.15 -1.18 -18.19
C VAL A 188 6.56 -2.60 -18.20
N LEU A 189 5.69 -2.93 -19.16
CA LEU A 189 5.12 -4.26 -19.30
C LEU A 189 6.19 -5.34 -19.49
N LYS A 190 7.14 -5.10 -20.41
CA LYS A 190 8.27 -6.01 -20.65
C LYS A 190 9.22 -6.10 -19.44
N ASP A 191 9.41 -4.99 -18.72
CA ASP A 191 10.21 -4.97 -17.50
C ASP A 191 9.57 -5.83 -16.39
N LEU A 192 8.25 -5.74 -16.20
CA LEU A 192 7.50 -6.50 -15.20
C LEU A 192 7.61 -8.01 -15.43
N GLN A 193 7.37 -8.50 -16.65
CA GLN A 193 7.46 -9.93 -16.96
C GLN A 193 8.88 -10.50 -16.79
N SER A 194 9.91 -9.66 -16.97
CA SER A 194 11.31 -10.06 -16.75
C SER A 194 11.73 -10.05 -15.28
N ARG A 195 11.03 -9.30 -14.43
CA ARG A 195 11.38 -9.07 -13.02
C ARG A 195 10.57 -9.89 -12.04
N PHE A 196 9.36 -10.31 -12.41
CA PHE A 196 8.43 -11.01 -11.53
C PHE A 196 8.09 -12.41 -12.07
N THR A 197 7.73 -13.31 -11.17
CA THR A 197 7.19 -14.63 -11.48
C THR A 197 6.02 -14.96 -10.55
N CYS A 198 5.35 -16.08 -10.77
CA CYS A 198 4.20 -16.51 -9.98
C CYS A 198 4.28 -18.01 -9.63
N LEU A 199 3.55 -18.40 -8.60
CA LEU A 199 3.65 -19.71 -7.98
C LEU A 199 3.21 -20.84 -8.92
N GLU A 200 2.12 -20.66 -9.66
CA GLU A 200 1.63 -21.67 -10.62
C GLU A 200 2.61 -21.90 -11.79
N ARG A 201 3.28 -20.84 -12.25
CA ARG A 201 4.30 -20.93 -13.31
C ARG A 201 5.48 -21.76 -12.83
N GLU A 202 6.03 -21.43 -11.66
CA GLU A 202 7.22 -22.11 -11.13
C GLU A 202 6.89 -23.53 -10.65
N ALA A 203 5.68 -23.77 -10.13
CA ALA A 203 5.20 -25.11 -9.77
C ALA A 203 4.79 -25.97 -10.99
N GLY A 204 4.61 -25.37 -12.17
CA GLY A 204 4.17 -26.04 -13.39
C GLY A 204 2.74 -26.58 -13.35
N ARG A 205 1.90 -26.10 -12.43
CA ARG A 205 0.50 -26.52 -12.26
C ARG A 205 -0.34 -25.45 -11.56
N GLU A 206 -1.66 -25.55 -11.73
CA GLU A 206 -2.61 -24.74 -10.96
C GLU A 206 -2.61 -25.14 -9.46
N LEU A 207 -2.86 -24.16 -8.60
CA LEU A 207 -2.90 -24.33 -7.14
C LEU A 207 -4.30 -24.06 -6.58
N SER A 208 -4.80 -25.03 -5.81
CA SER A 208 -6.09 -24.95 -5.13
C SER A 208 -6.00 -24.16 -3.81
N ALA A 209 -7.14 -23.79 -3.23
CA ALA A 209 -7.17 -23.22 -1.88
C ALA A 209 -6.53 -24.15 -0.84
N ASP A 210 -6.74 -25.47 -0.97
CA ASP A 210 -6.15 -26.49 -0.10
C ASP A 210 -4.62 -26.56 -0.26
N ASP A 211 -4.10 -26.34 -1.47
CA ASP A 211 -2.65 -26.21 -1.71
C ASP A 211 -2.07 -25.00 -0.97
N LEU A 212 -2.76 -23.85 -1.04
CA LEU A 212 -2.34 -22.63 -0.36
C LEU A 212 -2.44 -22.75 1.17
N GLU A 213 -3.44 -23.45 1.70
CA GLU A 213 -3.52 -23.75 3.13
C GLU A 213 -2.37 -24.67 3.57
N ARG A 214 -2.08 -25.74 2.79
CA ARG A 214 -0.95 -26.64 3.06
C ARG A 214 0.38 -25.88 3.06
N MET A 215 0.59 -25.02 2.07
CA MET A 215 1.74 -24.12 1.99
C MET A 215 1.84 -23.20 3.21
N THR A 216 0.72 -22.62 3.64
CA THR A 216 0.67 -21.74 4.82
C THR A 216 1.11 -22.49 6.08
N ARG A 217 0.59 -23.70 6.30
CA ARG A 217 0.96 -24.52 7.46
C ARG A 217 2.44 -24.88 7.46
N ALA A 218 2.97 -25.31 6.30
CA ALA A 218 4.38 -25.64 6.14
C ALA A 218 5.30 -24.42 6.36
N ALA A 219 4.92 -23.24 5.85
CA ALA A 219 5.69 -22.01 6.04
C ALA A 219 5.77 -21.58 7.51
N VAL A 220 4.68 -21.75 8.26
CA VAL A 220 4.65 -21.51 9.70
C VAL A 220 5.48 -22.55 10.44
N GLU A 221 5.40 -23.82 10.05
CA GLU A 221 6.20 -24.90 10.63
C GLU A 221 7.70 -24.68 10.46
N HIS A 222 8.16 -24.34 9.25
CA HIS A 222 9.56 -24.01 8.97
C HIS A 222 10.02 -22.79 9.77
N ALA A 223 9.17 -21.76 9.90
CA ALA A 223 9.54 -20.54 10.60
C ALA A 223 9.56 -20.68 12.13
N PHE A 224 8.65 -21.49 12.72
CA PHE A 224 8.37 -21.46 14.15
C PHE A 224 8.34 -22.83 14.85
N GLY A 225 8.72 -23.92 14.17
CA GLY A 225 8.85 -25.24 14.81
C GLY A 225 7.52 -25.93 15.13
N ALA A 226 6.60 -25.94 14.16
CA ALA A 226 5.30 -26.62 14.22
C ALA A 226 4.38 -26.20 15.40
N PRO A 227 4.03 -24.90 15.56
CA PRO A 227 2.99 -24.52 16.52
C PRO A 227 1.66 -25.17 16.14
N VAL A 228 0.82 -25.46 17.14
CA VAL A 228 -0.53 -25.96 16.89
C VAL A 228 -1.34 -24.86 16.19
N LEU A 229 -1.73 -25.11 14.94
CA LEU A 229 -2.54 -24.21 14.11
C LEU A 229 -4.00 -24.66 14.07
N GLU A 230 -4.83 -24.09 14.94
CA GLU A 230 -6.27 -24.37 14.99
C GLU A 230 -7.04 -23.57 13.94
N PRO A 231 -7.90 -24.22 13.13
CA PRO A 231 -8.79 -23.50 12.23
C PRO A 231 -9.71 -22.54 12.99
N GLY A 232 -9.85 -21.32 12.50
CA GLY A 232 -10.68 -20.30 13.11
C GLY A 232 -11.42 -19.42 12.10
N LYS A 233 -12.22 -18.52 12.64
CA LYS A 233 -12.88 -17.43 11.92
C LYS A 233 -12.62 -16.13 12.67
N LEU A 234 -12.98 -15.01 12.04
CA LEU A 234 -13.01 -13.72 12.73
C LEU A 234 -13.85 -13.82 14.02
N THR A 235 -13.40 -13.20 15.10
CA THR A 235 -14.17 -13.04 16.33
C THR A 235 -15.22 -11.94 16.17
N ASP A 236 -16.11 -11.80 17.16
CA ASP A 236 -17.05 -10.67 17.18
C ASP A 236 -16.33 -9.32 17.33
N ALA A 237 -15.24 -9.27 18.09
CA ALA A 237 -14.40 -8.07 18.21
C ALA A 237 -13.77 -7.70 16.88
N GLU A 238 -13.22 -8.67 16.14
CA GLU A 238 -12.62 -8.44 14.83
C GLU A 238 -13.64 -8.01 13.79
N ARG A 239 -14.85 -8.62 13.78
CA ARG A 239 -15.94 -8.16 12.92
C ARG A 239 -16.30 -6.71 13.20
N LYS A 240 -16.45 -6.35 14.47
CA LYS A 240 -16.73 -4.97 14.89
C LYS A 240 -15.63 -4.01 14.47
N TYR A 241 -14.36 -4.35 14.69
CA TYR A 241 -13.24 -3.52 14.25
C TYR A 241 -13.19 -3.38 12.72
N ALA A 242 -13.49 -4.45 11.98
CA ALA A 242 -13.54 -4.39 10.52
C ALA A 242 -14.68 -3.46 10.04
N GLU A 243 -15.83 -3.47 10.70
CA GLU A 243 -16.92 -2.52 10.43
C GLU A 243 -16.52 -1.07 10.75
N GLU A 244 -15.82 -0.83 11.86
CA GLU A 244 -15.26 0.49 12.20
C GLU A 244 -14.30 0.98 11.10
N PHE A 245 -13.36 0.15 10.67
CA PHE A 245 -12.42 0.49 9.60
C PHE A 245 -13.09 0.67 8.23
N ARG A 246 -14.13 -0.11 7.90
CA ARG A 246 -14.92 0.12 6.69
C ARG A 246 -15.65 1.46 6.77
N ALA A 247 -16.27 1.79 7.90
CA ALA A 247 -16.93 3.09 8.03
C ALA A 247 -15.94 4.25 7.83
N GLU A 248 -14.71 4.11 8.29
CA GLU A 248 -13.67 5.13 8.15
C GLU A 248 -13.08 5.22 6.73
N TYR A 249 -12.82 4.08 6.08
CA TYR A 249 -12.03 4.02 4.83
C TYR A 249 -12.81 3.60 3.58
N ASP A 250 -14.09 3.21 3.70
CA ASP A 250 -14.96 2.79 2.60
C ASP A 250 -16.04 3.84 2.30
N ASN A 251 -15.62 5.07 2.08
CA ASN A 251 -16.51 6.18 1.75
C ASN A 251 -15.84 7.17 0.79
N ASP A 252 -16.66 7.97 0.12
CA ASP A 252 -16.20 8.94 -0.88
C ASP A 252 -15.36 10.07 -0.25
N ASP A 253 -15.63 10.45 1.01
CA ASP A 253 -14.86 11.48 1.70
C ASP A 253 -13.40 11.05 1.87
N TRP A 254 -13.17 9.78 2.22
CA TRP A 254 -11.85 9.18 2.29
C TRP A 254 -11.26 8.92 0.90
N LEU A 255 -11.99 8.23 0.02
CA LEU A 255 -11.48 7.85 -1.30
C LEU A 255 -11.07 9.08 -2.11
N PHE A 256 -11.85 10.15 -2.09
CA PHE A 256 -11.59 11.40 -2.81
C PHE A 256 -11.06 12.52 -1.91
N GLY A 257 -10.64 12.21 -0.68
CA GLY A 257 -10.14 13.19 0.30
C GLY A 257 -8.87 13.93 -0.13
N LYS A 258 -8.25 13.50 -1.23
CA LYS A 258 -7.09 14.12 -1.87
C LYS A 258 -7.38 14.59 -3.30
N SER A 259 -8.63 14.55 -3.73
CA SER A 259 -9.12 15.02 -5.03
C SER A 259 -9.63 16.45 -4.91
N GLU A 260 -9.50 17.20 -5.99
CA GLU A 260 -9.89 18.61 -6.03
C GLU A 260 -11.37 18.83 -5.75
N ARG A 261 -12.21 17.89 -6.23
CA ARG A 261 -13.66 17.92 -6.08
C ARG A 261 -14.12 17.97 -4.62
N ASN A 262 -13.41 17.28 -3.72
CA ASN A 262 -13.72 17.26 -2.28
C ASN A 262 -12.95 18.34 -1.53
N ARG A 263 -11.85 18.86 -2.10
CA ARG A 263 -10.90 19.71 -1.37
C ARG A 263 -11.12 21.20 -1.51
N PHE A 264 -11.44 21.67 -2.72
CA PHE A 264 -11.59 23.12 -2.94
C PHE A 264 -12.50 23.51 -4.10
N ARG A 265 -12.86 22.59 -5.02
CA ARG A 265 -13.62 22.96 -6.23
C ARG A 265 -14.95 23.63 -5.89
N ALA A 266 -15.65 23.15 -4.86
CA ALA A 266 -16.90 23.77 -4.39
C ALA A 266 -16.72 25.20 -3.84
N ASP A 267 -15.51 25.55 -3.40
CA ASP A 267 -15.16 26.85 -2.80
C ASP A 267 -14.59 27.86 -3.81
N THR A 268 -14.38 27.43 -5.06
CA THR A 268 -13.86 28.30 -6.13
C THR A 268 -14.89 29.33 -6.58
N GLN A 269 -14.42 30.49 -7.04
CA GLN A 269 -15.26 31.57 -7.56
C GLN A 269 -14.65 32.23 -8.81
N PRO A 270 -15.43 33.00 -9.59
CA PRO A 270 -14.90 33.74 -10.73
C PRO A 270 -13.75 34.67 -10.31
N GLY A 271 -12.63 34.56 -11.01
CA GLY A 271 -11.40 35.31 -10.70
C GLY A 271 -10.34 34.50 -9.96
N ASP A 272 -10.69 33.35 -9.38
CA ASP A 272 -9.71 32.40 -8.87
C ASP A 272 -8.93 31.75 -10.02
N THR A 273 -7.70 31.32 -9.72
CA THR A 273 -6.89 30.49 -10.63
C THR A 273 -6.47 29.20 -9.97
N VAL A 274 -6.24 28.16 -10.77
CA VAL A 274 -5.70 26.87 -10.33
C VAL A 274 -4.56 26.50 -11.25
N GLY A 275 -3.44 26.09 -10.68
CA GLY A 275 -2.29 25.62 -11.44
C GLY A 275 -1.75 24.30 -10.92
N TYR A 276 -1.08 23.58 -11.81
CA TYR A 276 -0.65 22.19 -11.59
C TYR A 276 0.83 22.03 -11.88
N GLY A 277 1.50 21.20 -11.10
CA GLY A 277 2.91 20.91 -11.29
C GLY A 277 3.23 19.46 -10.96
N ARG A 278 4.00 18.81 -11.84
CA ARG A 278 4.49 17.45 -11.61
C ARG A 278 6.01 17.43 -11.53
N GLU A 279 6.56 16.70 -10.57
CA GLU A 279 8.01 16.54 -10.43
C GLU A 279 8.39 15.11 -10.02
N LYS A 280 9.38 14.53 -10.70
CA LYS A 280 9.89 13.21 -10.36
C LYS A 280 11.04 13.32 -9.37
N ALA A 281 10.79 12.94 -8.11
CA ALA A 281 11.83 12.71 -7.11
C ALA A 281 12.31 11.25 -7.14
N VAL A 282 13.42 10.99 -6.45
CA VAL A 282 13.92 9.63 -6.20
C VAL A 282 12.87 8.81 -5.45
N GLY A 283 12.26 9.40 -4.42
CA GLY A 283 11.25 8.75 -3.57
C GLY A 283 9.89 8.53 -4.22
N GLY A 284 9.58 9.22 -5.32
CA GLY A 284 8.26 9.16 -5.94
C GLY A 284 8.00 10.32 -6.90
N MET A 285 6.85 10.28 -7.57
CA MET A 285 6.29 11.40 -8.31
C MET A 285 5.53 12.32 -7.33
N LEU A 286 5.72 13.62 -7.49
CA LEU A 286 5.01 14.69 -6.79
C LEU A 286 4.03 15.35 -7.76
N TRP A 287 2.81 15.62 -7.30
CA TRP A 287 1.79 16.39 -8.00
C TRP A 287 1.31 17.52 -7.07
N ALA A 288 1.66 18.75 -7.42
CA ALA A 288 1.23 19.94 -6.70
C ALA A 288 0.06 20.60 -7.42
N THR A 289 -0.97 20.94 -6.67
CA THR A 289 -2.11 21.76 -7.12
C THR A 289 -2.20 22.97 -6.21
N LEU A 290 -2.18 24.18 -6.80
CA LEU A 290 -2.31 25.44 -6.07
C LEU A 290 -3.53 26.22 -6.59
N ALA A 291 -4.52 26.42 -5.72
CA ALA A 291 -5.66 27.30 -5.96
C ALA A 291 -5.40 28.67 -5.33
N VAL A 292 -5.50 29.72 -6.15
CA VAL A 292 -5.08 31.09 -5.83
C VAL A 292 -6.26 32.05 -5.97
N ARG A 293 -6.40 32.95 -4.99
CA ARG A 293 -7.39 34.03 -4.93
C ARG A 293 -6.70 35.30 -4.50
N ASP A 294 -6.90 36.38 -5.25
CA ASP A 294 -6.31 37.70 -4.96
C ASP A 294 -4.79 37.65 -4.72
N GLY A 295 -4.08 36.80 -5.48
CA GLY A 295 -2.63 36.62 -5.39
C GLY A 295 -2.16 35.77 -4.19
N LYS A 296 -3.08 35.16 -3.43
CA LYS A 296 -2.76 34.29 -2.29
C LYS A 296 -3.26 32.87 -2.51
N ILE A 297 -2.49 31.91 -2.04
CA ILE A 297 -2.88 30.49 -2.05
C ILE A 297 -4.02 30.33 -1.02
N PHE A 298 -5.21 29.92 -1.46
CA PHE A 298 -6.30 29.59 -0.54
C PHE A 298 -6.47 28.08 -0.36
N HIS A 299 -5.97 27.27 -1.30
CA HIS A 299 -5.82 25.83 -1.13
C HIS A 299 -4.55 25.31 -1.82
N ALA A 300 -3.90 24.35 -1.17
CA ALA A 300 -2.82 23.55 -1.73
C ALA A 300 -3.17 22.06 -1.59
N ILE A 301 -2.83 21.27 -2.61
CA ILE A 301 -2.83 19.81 -2.55
C ILE A 301 -1.45 19.33 -3.01
N LEU A 302 -0.86 18.44 -2.23
CA LEU A 302 0.36 17.74 -2.58
C LEU A 302 0.06 16.24 -2.64
N ASN A 303 -0.13 15.73 -3.85
CA ASN A 303 -0.41 14.33 -4.12
C ASN A 303 0.80 13.58 -4.66
N GLY A 304 0.80 12.24 -4.54
CA GLY A 304 1.71 11.35 -5.27
C GLY A 304 2.10 10.06 -4.54
N ASP A 305 3.15 9.41 -5.05
CA ASP A 305 3.47 7.99 -4.78
C ASP A 305 4.69 7.77 -3.84
N TRP A 306 5.03 8.73 -2.98
CA TRP A 306 6.13 8.64 -1.99
C TRP A 306 5.65 8.26 -0.58
N HIS A 307 6.60 8.19 0.36
CA HIS A 307 6.39 7.78 1.75
C HIS A 307 6.78 8.89 2.74
N PRO A 308 5.82 9.75 3.17
CA PRO A 308 6.05 10.74 4.21
C PRO A 308 5.97 10.11 5.61
N ARG A 309 6.66 10.73 6.57
CA ARG A 309 6.59 10.41 7.99
C ARG A 309 6.55 11.69 8.82
N PRO A 310 5.58 11.85 9.75
CA PRO A 310 4.34 11.06 9.84
C PRO A 310 3.48 11.23 8.57
N ILE A 311 2.48 10.38 8.36
CA ILE A 311 1.65 10.43 7.14
C ILE A 311 0.90 11.77 7.03
N ASP A 312 0.42 12.30 8.16
CA ASP A 312 -0.33 13.55 8.23
C ASP A 312 0.49 14.81 7.88
N SER A 313 1.82 14.70 7.87
CA SER A 313 2.73 15.82 7.57
C SER A 313 2.47 16.45 6.21
N VAL A 314 1.96 15.70 5.23
CA VAL A 314 1.56 16.27 3.93
C VAL A 314 0.42 17.28 4.10
N GLY A 315 -0.58 16.95 4.91
CA GLY A 315 -1.67 17.88 5.23
C GLY A 315 -1.20 19.11 6.01
N TRP A 316 -0.17 18.96 6.85
CA TRP A 316 0.41 20.09 7.57
C TRP A 316 1.13 21.07 6.63
N LEU A 317 1.87 20.55 5.64
CA LEU A 317 2.51 21.38 4.61
C LEU A 317 1.45 22.09 3.75
N GLU A 318 0.42 21.37 3.31
CA GLU A 318 -0.70 21.94 2.56
C GLU A 318 -1.34 23.10 3.33
N GLN A 319 -1.58 22.92 4.64
CA GLN A 319 -2.17 23.95 5.49
C GLN A 319 -1.23 25.14 5.73
N ALA A 320 0.08 24.91 5.82
CA ALA A 320 1.08 25.95 6.00
C ALA A 320 1.19 26.89 4.78
N LEU A 321 0.80 26.40 3.59
CA LEU A 321 0.77 27.19 2.35
C LEU A 321 -0.47 28.07 2.22
N VAL A 322 -1.53 27.84 3.01
CA VAL A 322 -2.75 28.66 2.95
C VAL A 322 -2.48 30.07 3.48
N GLY A 323 -2.84 31.08 2.69
CA GLY A 323 -2.66 32.51 2.95
C GLY A 323 -1.32 33.07 2.47
N VAL A 324 -0.40 32.21 2.04
CA VAL A 324 0.91 32.57 1.49
C VAL A 324 0.72 33.24 0.12
N ASP A 325 1.56 34.23 -0.18
CA ASP A 325 1.56 34.86 -1.49
C ASP A 325 1.92 33.81 -2.55
N ALA A 326 1.21 33.81 -3.69
CA ALA A 326 1.45 32.92 -4.81
C ALA A 326 2.72 33.33 -5.59
N ALA A 327 3.86 33.32 -4.90
CA ALA A 327 5.18 33.69 -5.38
C ALA A 327 6.21 32.65 -4.95
N GLU A 328 7.18 32.36 -5.82
CA GLU A 328 8.14 31.27 -5.59
C GLU A 328 8.93 31.43 -4.28
N ASP A 329 9.42 32.64 -3.99
CA ASP A 329 10.19 32.91 -2.77
C ASP A 329 9.36 32.69 -1.50
N ALA A 330 8.10 33.16 -1.49
CA ALA A 330 7.21 33.01 -0.35
C ALA A 330 6.86 31.53 -0.08
N VAL A 331 6.63 30.76 -1.14
CA VAL A 331 6.41 29.30 -1.03
C VAL A 331 7.68 28.59 -0.56
N ARG A 332 8.85 28.99 -1.07
CA ARG A 332 10.15 28.41 -0.69
C ARG A 332 10.45 28.60 0.79
N ASP A 333 10.16 29.78 1.34
CA ASP A 333 10.37 30.05 2.77
C ASP A 333 9.55 29.09 3.64
N VAL A 334 8.27 28.87 3.28
CA VAL A 334 7.39 27.94 4.00
C VAL A 334 7.86 26.49 3.85
N VAL A 335 8.18 26.04 2.64
CA VAL A 335 8.66 24.66 2.39
C VAL A 335 9.96 24.41 3.14
N THR A 336 10.90 25.36 3.10
CA THR A 336 12.19 25.24 3.80
C THR A 336 12.00 25.18 5.31
N SER A 337 11.17 26.07 5.86
CA SER A 337 10.86 26.05 7.30
C SER A 337 10.15 24.77 7.72
N PHE A 338 9.27 24.22 6.87
CA PHE A 338 8.52 23.00 7.16
C PHE A 338 9.42 21.76 7.13
N MET A 339 10.25 21.63 6.09
CA MET A 339 11.17 20.51 5.93
C MET A 339 12.33 20.54 6.93
N GLY A 340 12.58 21.68 7.59
CA GLY A 340 13.55 21.81 8.67
C GLY A 340 13.04 21.34 10.04
N ARG A 341 11.81 20.81 10.14
CA ARG A 341 11.26 20.29 11.40
C ARG A 341 11.80 18.89 11.70
N ASP A 342 12.15 18.65 12.96
CA ASP A 342 12.66 17.35 13.41
C ASP A 342 11.61 16.22 13.40
N ASP A 343 10.32 16.57 13.34
CA ASP A 343 9.19 15.64 13.34
C ASP A 343 8.65 15.34 11.93
N VAL A 344 9.37 15.74 10.87
CA VAL A 344 8.98 15.54 9.47
C VAL A 344 10.12 14.91 8.68
N GLU A 345 9.80 13.84 7.96
CA GLU A 345 10.71 13.19 7.01
C GLU A 345 9.93 12.80 5.74
N PHE A 346 10.31 13.36 4.60
CA PHE A 346 9.82 12.88 3.30
C PHE A 346 10.94 12.06 2.64
N ALA A 347 10.86 10.73 2.79
CA ALA A 347 11.94 9.85 2.37
C ALA A 347 12.29 10.03 0.87
N SER A 348 13.53 10.41 0.58
CA SER A 348 14.04 10.63 -0.78
C SER A 348 13.28 11.70 -1.59
N VAL A 349 12.70 12.69 -0.90
CA VAL A 349 12.07 13.87 -1.47
C VAL A 349 12.70 15.11 -0.85
N GLU A 350 13.42 15.89 -1.66
CA GLU A 350 14.15 17.07 -1.19
C GLU A 350 13.33 18.35 -1.40
N ILE A 351 13.73 19.44 -0.72
CA ILE A 351 13.12 20.78 -0.87
C ILE A 351 13.04 21.19 -2.35
N ASP A 352 14.09 20.95 -3.13
CA ASP A 352 14.10 21.33 -4.54
C ASP A 352 13.12 20.50 -5.39
N ASN A 353 12.80 19.26 -5.01
CA ASN A 353 11.74 18.50 -5.68
C ASN A 353 10.36 19.11 -5.40
N LEU A 354 10.10 19.46 -4.13
CA LEU A 354 8.85 20.14 -3.75
C LEU A 354 8.73 21.48 -4.46
N MET A 355 9.80 22.27 -4.50
CA MET A 355 9.82 23.56 -5.17
C MET A 355 9.71 23.45 -6.68
N ALA A 356 10.24 22.41 -7.32
CA ALA A 356 10.02 22.16 -8.73
C ALA A 356 8.54 21.82 -9.02
N ALA A 357 7.88 21.04 -8.16
CA ALA A 357 6.45 20.77 -8.30
C ALA A 357 5.60 22.04 -8.07
N PHE A 358 5.79 22.74 -6.95
CA PHE A 358 5.04 23.96 -6.65
C PHE A 358 5.35 25.10 -7.62
N GLY A 359 6.60 25.25 -8.06
CA GLY A 359 6.99 26.26 -9.04
C GLY A 359 6.29 26.06 -10.39
N LYS A 360 6.15 24.81 -10.85
CA LYS A 360 5.35 24.49 -12.04
C LYS A 360 3.87 24.82 -11.82
N ALA A 361 3.33 24.53 -10.63
CA ALA A 361 1.95 24.88 -10.29
C ALA A 361 1.71 26.41 -10.22
N LEU A 362 2.69 27.18 -9.75
CA LEU A 362 2.64 28.66 -9.79
C LEU A 362 2.71 29.19 -11.23
N ALA A 363 3.49 28.55 -12.11
CA ALA A 363 3.63 28.95 -13.50
C ALA A 363 2.41 28.58 -14.37
N ASP A 364 1.70 27.49 -14.05
CA ASP A 364 0.56 26.96 -14.84
C ASP A 364 -0.81 27.45 -14.32
N GLN A 365 -0.88 28.64 -13.71
CA GLN A 365 -2.15 29.17 -13.18
C GLN A 365 -3.16 29.46 -14.29
N LYS A 366 -4.31 28.79 -14.23
CA LYS A 366 -5.41 28.92 -15.19
C LYS A 366 -6.68 29.41 -14.48
N PRO A 367 -7.46 30.35 -15.06
CA PRO A 367 -8.72 30.77 -14.47
C PRO A 367 -9.67 29.60 -14.20
N VAL A 368 -10.36 29.62 -13.07
CA VAL A 368 -11.49 28.73 -12.84
C VAL A 368 -12.62 29.13 -13.80
N GLY A 369 -13.17 28.13 -14.49
CA GLY A 369 -14.23 28.29 -15.50
C GLY A 369 -15.62 28.45 -14.92
#